data_AF-A0A1G6TFP7-F1
#
_entry.id   AF-A0A1G6TFP7-F1
#
_cell.length_a   1.000
_cell.length_b   1.000
_cell.length_c   1.000
_cell.angle_alpha   90.00
_cell.angle_beta   90.00
_cell.angle_gamma   90.00
#
_symmetry.space_group_name_H-M   'P 1'
#
loop_
_entity.id
_entity.type
_entity.pdbx_description
1 polymer ?
#
loop_
_entity_poly.entity_id
_entity_poly.type
_entity_poly.pdbx_seq_one_letter_code
_entity_poly.pdbx_strand_id
1 'polypeptide(L)'
;MPDQVITKNETVDGVDVTTITEAPEYTNDTIKFSHDVVIGAQDPEKVNLAIVIDRSWSTLISSGSDLDGDNSNDSFIEAQKIAAKEIAQKYIDLGYDPASVSITLVDFGSSGNVVGRFTLDNLAAYNDAVDDISVSGFTNYADPLAELKTYWDGLNSDGDLSNDIDPTASNNVIFMSDGAMTSTNNPTDEAQALTNAYSTNITAIGLGNDSSTTDLDLVDNTGGAEQITDISTLVDTLTAPPDLLDVDKVEVTFTYEDPNNPGSTLTQTETYLVSELDQLPDRYALTDETVDLVPDPPIGTNITMEVKTYFNNGGVSISSGAITVPAFMCFSADTLILTDRGEVRAGDLQAGDMVRTVDHGFQEIRWVGSRKITPKQLLSRPSMRPVQISAGALGPQVPQRSLTVSPQHRILLTRRFDDRAARHDEVLVAAKSLVGEKGVSWAEIGDGVEYVHIAFSRHELIFSEGVISESLYAGPQALRMLLPEQRKELLSIFPEWSEPDFEPVAARPIPKGADQREIVARLSVMNMLSQESRTDPSLH
;
A
#
# COMPACT_ATOMS: atom_id res chain seq x y z
N MET A 1 18.01 -14.54 -1.52
CA MET A 1 16.54 -14.61 -1.68
C MET A 1 15.99 -13.37 -1.01
N PRO A 2 15.35 -12.46 -1.76
CA PRO A 2 14.82 -11.21 -1.22
C PRO A 2 13.44 -11.44 -0.58
N ASP A 3 13.05 -10.53 0.32
CA ASP A 3 11.76 -10.50 1.02
C ASP A 3 10.55 -10.69 0.07
N GLN A 4 9.41 -11.13 0.60
CA GLN A 4 8.21 -11.27 -0.22
C GLN A 4 7.65 -9.88 -0.53
N VAL A 5 8.03 -9.35 -1.70
CA VAL A 5 7.54 -8.05 -2.18
C VAL A 5 6.24 -8.26 -2.96
N ILE A 6 5.18 -7.59 -2.54
CA ILE A 6 3.90 -7.53 -3.24
C ILE A 6 3.64 -6.09 -3.67
N THR A 7 3.45 -5.89 -4.97
CA THR A 7 3.06 -4.61 -5.53
C THR A 7 1.61 -4.67 -6.01
N LYS A 8 0.83 -3.65 -5.66
CA LYS A 8 -0.53 -3.43 -6.16
C LYS A 8 -0.59 -2.07 -6.83
N ASN A 9 -1.13 -2.04 -8.03
CA ASN A 9 -1.44 -0.81 -8.76
C ASN A 9 -2.95 -0.79 -8.96
N GLU A 10 -3.62 0.20 -8.39
CA GLU A 10 -5.06 0.38 -8.49
C GLU A 10 -5.34 1.87 -8.73
N THR A 11 -6.55 2.19 -9.20
CA THR A 11 -7.00 3.58 -9.34
C THR A 11 -8.05 3.88 -8.28
N VAL A 12 -7.86 4.95 -7.52
CA VAL A 12 -8.81 5.42 -6.49
C VAL A 12 -9.22 6.85 -6.86
N ASP A 13 -10.52 7.07 -7.07
CA ASP A 13 -11.08 8.35 -7.54
C ASP A 13 -10.38 8.95 -8.78
N GLY A 14 -9.96 8.07 -9.70
CA GLY A 14 -9.26 8.47 -10.93
C GLY A 14 -7.75 8.72 -10.75
N VAL A 15 -7.23 8.62 -9.53
CA VAL A 15 -5.81 8.77 -9.21
C VAL A 15 -5.15 7.40 -9.13
N ASP A 16 -4.03 7.23 -9.83
CA ASP A 16 -3.24 6.00 -9.76
C ASP A 16 -2.55 5.88 -8.40
N VAL A 17 -2.71 4.76 -7.73
CA VAL A 17 -2.06 4.46 -6.44
C VAL A 17 -1.28 3.16 -6.55
N THR A 18 -0.03 3.21 -6.13
CA THR A 18 0.84 2.03 -6.03
C THR A 18 1.14 1.73 -4.58
N THR A 19 0.86 0.51 -4.13
CA THR A 19 1.28 0.04 -2.81
C THR A 19 2.32 -1.07 -2.96
N ILE A 20 3.34 -1.05 -2.10
CA ILE A 20 4.42 -2.04 -2.07
C ILE A 20 4.50 -2.57 -0.65
N THR A 21 4.23 -3.85 -0.46
CA THR A 21 4.34 -4.52 0.84
C THR A 21 5.52 -5.47 0.81
N GLU A 22 6.44 -5.33 1.75
CA GLU A 22 7.54 -6.25 1.96
C GLU A 22 7.27 -7.07 3.22
N ALA A 23 7.00 -8.35 3.06
CA ALA A 23 6.78 -9.29 4.14
C ALA A 23 8.01 -10.18 4.37
N PRO A 24 8.24 -10.66 5.60
CA PRO A 24 9.37 -11.54 5.86
C PRO A 24 9.15 -12.91 5.20
N GLU A 25 10.23 -13.61 4.84
CA GLU A 25 10.09 -14.97 4.29
C GLU A 25 9.75 -16.04 5.33
N TYR A 26 10.05 -15.81 6.63
CA TYR A 26 9.78 -16.77 7.71
C TYR A 26 9.36 -16.07 9.00
N THR A 27 8.60 -16.76 9.84
CA THR A 27 8.10 -16.24 11.12
C THR A 27 9.01 -16.60 12.29
N ASN A 28 9.08 -15.70 13.28
CA ASN A 28 9.46 -16.01 14.66
C ASN A 28 8.41 -15.37 15.59
N ASP A 29 8.77 -15.08 16.84
CA ASP A 29 7.87 -14.48 17.84
C ASP A 29 7.53 -13.00 17.51
N THR A 30 8.19 -12.41 16.50
CA THR A 30 8.09 -11.02 16.03
C THR A 30 7.93 -10.98 14.50
N ILE A 31 7.09 -10.11 13.97
CA ILE A 31 6.94 -9.94 12.51
C ILE A 31 7.48 -8.58 12.10
N LYS A 32 8.47 -8.60 11.21
CA LYS A 32 9.06 -7.40 10.63
C LYS A 32 8.58 -7.23 9.18
N PHE A 33 8.04 -6.07 8.84
CA PHE A 33 7.52 -5.77 7.50
C PHE A 33 7.75 -4.29 7.14
N SER A 34 7.61 -3.97 5.85
CA SER A 34 7.56 -2.59 5.36
C SER A 34 6.37 -2.41 4.44
N HIS A 35 5.85 -1.18 4.35
CA HIS A 35 4.79 -0.83 3.42
C HIS A 35 4.93 0.58 2.88
N ASP A 36 5.07 0.72 1.56
CA ASP A 36 5.04 2.00 0.87
C ASP A 36 3.71 2.22 0.16
N VAL A 37 3.25 3.47 0.14
CA VAL A 37 2.09 3.95 -0.61
C VAL A 37 2.50 5.17 -1.43
N VAL A 38 2.48 5.04 -2.76
CA VAL A 38 2.73 6.11 -3.72
C VAL A 38 1.40 6.53 -4.30
N ILE A 39 1.01 7.79 -4.09
CA ILE A 39 -0.16 8.40 -4.74
C ILE A 39 0.34 9.15 -5.98
N GLY A 40 -0.31 8.92 -7.12
CA GLY A 40 0.00 9.60 -8.38
C GLY A 40 -0.23 11.10 -8.29
N ALA A 41 0.27 11.83 -9.30
CA ALA A 41 0.01 13.27 -9.40
C ALA A 41 -1.49 13.53 -9.46
N GLN A 42 -1.93 14.55 -8.73
CA GLN A 42 -3.31 14.99 -8.68
C GLN A 42 -3.33 16.45 -9.12
N ASP A 43 -4.19 16.75 -10.09
CA ASP A 43 -4.44 18.13 -10.44
C ASP A 43 -5.45 18.70 -9.45
N PRO A 44 -5.15 19.83 -8.78
CA PRO A 44 -6.13 20.52 -7.97
C PRO A 44 -7.34 20.90 -8.80
N GLU A 45 -8.50 21.05 -8.15
CA GLU A 45 -9.72 21.44 -8.83
C GLU A 45 -9.50 22.70 -9.67
N LYS A 46 -9.71 22.59 -10.99
CA LYS A 46 -9.70 23.74 -11.89
C LYS A 46 -11.03 24.47 -11.75
N VAL A 47 -10.96 25.75 -11.40
CA VAL A 47 -12.14 26.61 -11.25
C VAL A 47 -12.07 27.73 -12.29
N ASN A 48 -13.10 27.83 -13.13
CA ASN A 48 -13.29 28.97 -14.01
C ASN A 48 -14.42 29.84 -13.45
N LEU A 49 -14.05 30.97 -12.87
CA LEU A 49 -14.98 31.97 -12.37
C LEU A 49 -15.14 33.06 -13.42
N ALA A 50 -16.37 33.46 -13.74
CA ALA A 50 -16.64 34.70 -14.46
C ALA A 50 -17.33 35.67 -13.51
N ILE A 51 -16.77 36.87 -13.36
CA ILE A 51 -17.37 37.94 -12.57
C ILE A 51 -17.91 38.96 -13.56
N VAL A 52 -19.23 39.14 -13.57
CA VAL A 52 -19.93 40.02 -14.51
C VAL A 52 -20.49 41.21 -13.74
N ILE A 53 -20.02 42.42 -14.03
CA ILE A 53 -20.34 43.65 -13.29
C ILE A 53 -21.14 44.60 -14.16
N ASP A 54 -22.33 45.00 -13.71
CA ASP A 54 -23.08 46.09 -14.33
C ASP A 54 -22.35 47.42 -14.08
N ARG A 55 -22.02 48.13 -15.14
CA ARG A 55 -21.46 49.49 -15.09
C ARG A 55 -22.43 50.50 -15.70
N SER A 56 -23.70 50.16 -15.90
CA SER A 56 -24.71 51.06 -16.45
C SER A 56 -24.90 52.32 -15.59
N TRP A 57 -25.44 53.39 -16.18
CA TRP A 57 -25.67 54.66 -15.47
C TRP A 57 -26.55 54.55 -14.23
N SER A 58 -27.43 53.55 -14.13
CA SER A 58 -28.27 53.33 -12.94
C SER A 58 -27.45 52.91 -11.73
N THR A 59 -26.25 52.37 -11.93
CA THR A 59 -25.37 51.92 -10.83
C THR A 59 -24.72 53.05 -10.02
N LEU A 60 -24.86 54.32 -10.44
CA LEU A 60 -24.33 55.48 -9.69
C LEU A 60 -25.14 55.84 -8.44
N ILE A 61 -26.35 55.30 -8.31
CA ILE A 61 -27.20 55.59 -7.16
C ILE A 61 -26.86 54.64 -6.00
N SER A 62 -27.24 55.06 -4.79
CA SER A 62 -27.12 54.25 -3.58
C SER A 62 -27.77 52.88 -3.78
N SER A 63 -27.05 51.84 -3.40
CA SER A 63 -27.52 50.45 -3.30
C SER A 63 -28.49 50.24 -2.14
N GLY A 64 -28.53 51.18 -1.18
CA GLY A 64 -29.33 51.08 0.03
C GLY A 64 -28.64 50.30 1.16
N SER A 65 -27.41 49.85 0.95
CA SER A 65 -26.63 49.06 1.90
C SER A 65 -25.17 49.53 1.98
N ASP A 66 -24.53 49.23 3.11
CA ASP A 66 -23.12 49.49 3.43
C ASP A 66 -22.41 48.14 3.49
N LEU A 67 -21.72 47.77 2.41
CA LEU A 67 -21.07 46.48 2.23
C LEU A 67 -19.60 46.50 2.66
N ASP A 68 -18.93 47.66 2.68
CA ASP A 68 -17.55 47.78 3.17
C ASP A 68 -17.45 48.11 4.67
N GLY A 69 -18.57 48.43 5.31
CA GLY A 69 -18.69 48.67 6.74
C GLY A 69 -18.20 50.06 7.18
N ASP A 70 -18.09 51.02 6.26
CA ASP A 70 -17.61 52.37 6.56
C ASP A 70 -18.68 53.28 7.21
N ASN A 71 -19.90 52.76 7.41
CA ASN A 71 -21.11 53.44 7.89
C ASN A 71 -21.74 54.41 6.88
N SER A 72 -21.49 54.20 5.58
CA SER A 72 -22.16 54.90 4.49
C SER A 72 -22.68 53.91 3.46
N ASN A 73 -23.82 54.24 2.83
CA ASN A 73 -24.36 53.35 1.80
C ASN A 73 -23.51 53.46 0.53
N ASP A 74 -23.05 52.32 0.03
CA ASP A 74 -22.39 52.19 -1.25
C ASP A 74 -23.33 52.52 -2.40
N SER A 75 -22.80 53.07 -3.49
CA SER A 75 -23.47 52.96 -4.79
C SER A 75 -23.49 51.51 -5.28
N PHE A 76 -24.39 51.15 -6.20
CA PHE A 76 -24.40 49.79 -6.76
C PHE A 76 -23.05 49.43 -7.41
N ILE A 77 -22.39 50.37 -8.09
CA ILE A 77 -21.06 50.10 -8.66
C ILE A 77 -20.00 49.85 -7.59
N GLU A 78 -20.03 50.57 -6.46
CA GLU A 78 -19.12 50.31 -5.32
C GLU A 78 -19.42 48.95 -4.70
N ALA A 79 -20.68 48.65 -4.41
CA ALA A 79 -21.12 47.37 -3.86
C ALA A 79 -20.70 46.17 -4.73
N GLN A 80 -20.85 46.27 -6.05
CA GLN A 80 -20.42 45.22 -7.01
C GLN A 80 -18.91 45.03 -7.02
N LYS A 81 -18.12 46.10 -6.94
CA LYS A 81 -16.66 46.00 -6.87
C LYS A 81 -16.20 45.36 -5.56
N ILE A 82 -16.83 45.73 -4.44
CA ILE A 82 -16.58 45.11 -3.13
C ILE A 82 -16.86 43.61 -3.22
N ALA A 83 -18.03 43.23 -3.71
CA ALA A 83 -18.42 41.83 -3.83
C ALA A 83 -17.48 41.02 -4.73
N ALA A 84 -17.09 41.57 -5.88
CA ALA A 84 -16.15 40.94 -6.80
C ALA A 84 -14.79 40.62 -6.17
N LYS A 85 -14.29 41.50 -5.29
CA LYS A 85 -13.02 41.31 -4.58
C LYS A 85 -13.14 40.33 -3.43
N GLU A 86 -14.22 40.43 -2.65
CA GLU A 86 -14.48 39.54 -1.51
C GLU A 86 -14.69 38.08 -1.96
N ILE A 87 -15.37 37.84 -3.09
CA ILE A 87 -15.49 36.50 -3.67
C ILE A 87 -14.10 35.94 -4.01
N ALA A 88 -13.28 36.72 -4.72
CA ALA A 88 -11.94 36.28 -5.12
C ALA A 88 -11.05 35.97 -3.89
N GLN A 89 -11.10 36.81 -2.87
CA GLN A 89 -10.40 36.58 -1.61
C GLN A 89 -10.92 35.33 -0.88
N LYS A 90 -12.23 35.10 -0.89
CA LYS A 90 -12.83 33.93 -0.22
C LYS A 90 -12.33 32.62 -0.80
N TYR A 91 -12.14 32.50 -2.12
CA TYR A 91 -11.54 31.30 -2.72
C TYR A 91 -10.14 31.00 -2.16
N ILE A 92 -9.32 32.04 -1.94
CA ILE A 92 -8.00 31.87 -1.29
C ILE A 92 -8.17 31.43 0.16
N ASP A 93 -9.06 32.08 0.90
CA ASP A 93 -9.29 31.78 2.33
C ASP A 93 -9.87 30.37 2.55
N LEU A 94 -10.60 29.85 1.58
CA LEU A 94 -11.15 28.49 1.56
C LEU A 94 -10.11 27.42 1.21
N GLY A 95 -8.90 27.81 0.80
CA GLY A 95 -7.79 26.89 0.54
C GLY A 95 -7.70 26.37 -0.90
N TYR A 96 -8.39 27.00 -1.86
CA TYR A 96 -8.17 26.68 -3.28
C TYR A 96 -6.73 27.04 -3.68
N ASP A 97 -6.14 26.25 -4.58
CA ASP A 97 -4.86 26.61 -5.20
C ASP A 97 -5.05 27.89 -6.04
N PRO A 98 -4.38 29.01 -5.72
CA PRO A 98 -4.56 30.26 -6.46
C PRO A 98 -4.21 30.16 -7.95
N ALA A 99 -3.37 29.20 -8.36
CA ALA A 99 -3.03 28.96 -9.76
C ALA A 99 -4.12 28.18 -10.52
N SER A 100 -4.97 27.41 -9.82
CA SER A 100 -6.05 26.61 -10.44
C SER A 100 -7.36 27.39 -10.59
N VAL A 101 -7.49 28.53 -9.92
CA VAL A 101 -8.67 29.41 -10.02
C VAL A 101 -8.40 30.56 -10.98
N SER A 102 -9.09 30.53 -12.12
CA SER A 102 -9.06 31.58 -13.14
C SER A 102 -10.32 32.44 -13.09
N ILE A 103 -10.16 33.76 -13.09
CA ILE A 103 -11.26 34.74 -13.14
C ILE A 103 -11.30 35.43 -14.50
N THR A 104 -12.43 35.31 -15.21
CA THR A 104 -12.75 36.15 -16.37
C THR A 104 -13.60 37.32 -15.90
N LEU A 105 -13.04 38.54 -15.88
CA LEU A 105 -13.75 39.74 -15.48
C LEU A 105 -14.46 40.34 -16.70
N VAL A 106 -15.77 40.50 -16.61
CA VAL A 106 -16.62 41.07 -17.66
C VAL A 106 -17.33 42.28 -17.07
N ASP A 107 -17.26 43.42 -17.76
CA ASP A 107 -18.08 44.57 -17.44
C ASP A 107 -19.13 44.79 -18.52
N PHE A 108 -20.28 45.39 -18.17
CA PHE A 108 -21.31 45.66 -19.17
C PHE A 108 -22.11 46.92 -18.90
N GLY A 109 -22.47 47.57 -20.00
CA GLY A 109 -23.48 48.62 -20.04
C GLY A 109 -24.36 48.33 -21.24
N SER A 110 -24.25 49.16 -22.28
CA SER A 110 -24.96 48.91 -23.55
C SER A 110 -24.38 47.77 -24.39
N SER A 111 -23.21 47.28 -24.02
CA SER A 111 -22.54 46.10 -24.57
C SER A 111 -21.75 45.42 -23.44
N GLY A 112 -21.45 44.14 -23.61
CA GLY A 112 -20.51 43.40 -22.77
C GLY A 112 -19.07 43.62 -23.23
N ASN A 113 -18.12 43.53 -22.30
CA ASN A 113 -16.70 43.62 -22.59
C ASN A 113 -15.90 42.78 -21.59
N VAL A 114 -15.06 41.86 -22.10
CA VAL A 114 -14.09 41.15 -21.25
C VAL A 114 -12.97 42.11 -20.89
N VAL A 115 -12.91 42.51 -19.62
CA VAL A 115 -11.86 43.38 -19.07
C VAL A 115 -10.52 42.64 -19.05
N GLY A 116 -10.56 41.36 -18.71
CA GLY A 116 -9.38 40.49 -18.73
C GLY A 116 -9.64 39.13 -18.12
N ARG A 117 -8.64 38.25 -18.22
CA ARG A 117 -8.57 36.98 -17.51
C ARG A 117 -7.38 36.99 -16.56
N PHE A 118 -7.63 36.58 -15.33
CA PHE A 118 -6.71 36.62 -14.21
C PHE A 118 -6.66 35.26 -13.54
N THR A 119 -5.61 35.02 -12.77
CA THR A 119 -5.48 33.89 -11.85
C THR A 119 -5.32 34.45 -10.44
N LEU A 120 -5.76 33.71 -9.41
CA LEU A 120 -5.73 34.21 -8.03
C LEU A 120 -4.31 34.36 -7.48
N ASP A 121 -3.30 33.74 -8.09
CA ASP A 121 -1.88 33.98 -7.82
C ASP A 121 -1.45 35.45 -8.09
N ASN A 122 -2.24 36.18 -8.88
CA ASN A 122 -2.09 37.61 -9.15
C ASN A 122 -3.36 38.39 -8.80
N LEU A 123 -3.89 38.16 -7.59
CA LEU A 123 -5.07 38.87 -7.06
C LEU A 123 -4.95 40.40 -7.17
N ALA A 124 -3.74 40.96 -7.02
CA ALA A 124 -3.53 42.41 -7.13
C ALA A 124 -3.93 42.96 -8.52
N ALA A 125 -3.52 42.29 -9.61
CA ALA A 125 -3.88 42.73 -10.95
C ALA A 125 -5.38 42.60 -11.23
N TYR A 126 -6.03 41.58 -10.67
CA TYR A 126 -7.49 41.45 -10.71
C TYR A 126 -8.17 42.62 -9.96
N ASN A 127 -7.71 42.92 -8.74
CA ASN A 127 -8.28 44.00 -7.93
C ASN A 127 -8.12 45.37 -8.60
N ASP A 128 -6.96 45.65 -9.20
CA ASP A 128 -6.71 46.87 -9.98
C ASP A 128 -7.69 46.97 -11.17
N ALA A 129 -7.91 45.86 -11.89
CA ALA A 129 -8.85 45.83 -13.01
C ALA A 129 -10.30 46.05 -12.58
N VAL A 130 -10.71 45.53 -11.42
CA VAL A 130 -12.03 45.79 -10.81
C VAL A 130 -12.17 47.27 -10.44
N ASP A 131 -11.13 47.87 -9.86
CA ASP A 131 -11.13 49.29 -9.48
C ASP A 131 -11.26 50.23 -10.69
N ASP A 132 -10.66 49.87 -11.82
CA ASP A 132 -10.68 50.65 -13.05
C ASP A 132 -12.04 50.63 -13.77
N ILE A 133 -12.97 49.74 -13.40
CA ILE A 133 -14.32 49.72 -13.98
C ILE A 133 -15.04 51.03 -13.67
N SER A 134 -15.50 51.72 -14.70
CA SER A 134 -16.15 53.03 -14.58
C SER A 134 -17.55 53.00 -15.19
N VAL A 135 -18.47 53.80 -14.68
CA VAL A 135 -19.85 53.79 -15.17
C VAL A 135 -19.95 54.22 -16.64
N SER A 136 -20.70 53.46 -17.45
CA SER A 136 -21.04 53.79 -18.83
C SER A 136 -22.27 53.03 -19.34
N GLY A 137 -23.06 53.66 -20.20
CA GLY A 137 -24.11 53.00 -20.99
C GLY A 137 -25.38 52.63 -20.21
N PHE A 138 -26.29 51.96 -20.91
CA PHE A 138 -27.58 51.47 -20.40
C PHE A 138 -27.56 49.95 -20.30
N THR A 139 -28.15 49.39 -19.25
CA THR A 139 -28.15 47.96 -18.92
C THR A 139 -28.65 47.04 -20.05
N ASN A 140 -27.82 46.07 -20.43
CA ASN A 140 -28.14 44.97 -21.33
C ASN A 140 -27.55 43.65 -20.78
N TYR A 141 -28.41 42.72 -20.36
CA TYR A 141 -27.98 41.46 -19.74
C TYR A 141 -27.52 40.39 -20.75
N ALA A 142 -27.96 40.46 -22.01
CA ALA A 142 -27.63 39.45 -23.01
C ALA A 142 -26.16 39.57 -23.47
N ASP A 143 -25.71 40.80 -23.77
CA ASP A 143 -24.40 41.06 -24.34
C ASP A 143 -23.20 40.59 -23.48
N PRO A 144 -23.13 40.78 -22.15
CA PRO A 144 -22.04 40.22 -21.35
C PRO A 144 -21.93 38.70 -21.40
N LEU A 145 -23.06 37.99 -21.45
CA LEU A 145 -23.09 36.53 -21.53
C LEU A 145 -22.63 36.05 -22.91
N ALA A 146 -23.08 36.72 -23.98
CA ALA A 146 -22.61 36.44 -25.34
C ALA A 146 -21.11 36.71 -25.51
N GLU A 147 -20.63 37.81 -24.92
CA GLU A 147 -19.22 38.20 -24.96
C GLU A 147 -18.35 37.20 -24.17
N LEU A 148 -18.77 36.82 -22.95
CA LEU A 148 -18.11 35.78 -22.17
C LEU A 148 -18.00 34.46 -22.93
N LYS A 149 -19.10 34.03 -23.55
CA LYS A 149 -19.11 32.81 -24.35
C LYS A 149 -18.13 32.89 -25.51
N THR A 150 -18.13 34.01 -26.23
CA THR A 150 -17.23 34.23 -27.37
C THR A 150 -15.77 34.18 -26.92
N TYR A 151 -15.46 34.77 -25.78
CA TYR A 151 -14.13 34.75 -25.21
C TYR A 151 -13.68 33.33 -24.81
N TRP A 152 -14.53 32.57 -24.12
CA TRP A 152 -14.25 31.17 -23.74
C TRP A 152 -14.15 30.23 -24.95
N ASP A 153 -14.99 30.42 -25.98
CA ASP A 153 -14.86 29.68 -27.25
C ASP A 153 -13.49 29.97 -27.90
N GLY A 154 -13.00 31.21 -27.77
CA GLY A 154 -11.69 31.65 -28.23
C GLY A 154 -10.54 30.93 -27.53
N LEU A 155 -10.60 30.79 -26.20
CA LEU A 155 -9.62 30.03 -25.41
C LEU A 155 -9.55 28.57 -25.90
N ASN A 156 -10.70 27.89 -25.98
CA ASN A 156 -10.77 26.49 -26.41
C ASN A 156 -10.36 26.24 -27.87
N SER A 157 -10.11 27.30 -28.65
CA SER A 157 -9.71 27.21 -30.05
C SER A 157 -8.34 27.80 -30.35
N ASP A 158 -7.62 28.32 -29.35
CA ASP A 158 -6.29 28.94 -29.53
C ASP A 158 -5.14 27.90 -29.60
N GLY A 159 -5.40 26.67 -29.14
CA GLY A 159 -4.46 25.55 -29.13
C GLY A 159 -3.64 25.39 -27.85
N ASP A 160 -3.88 26.22 -26.83
CA ASP A 160 -3.28 26.16 -25.49
C ASP A 160 -4.23 25.47 -24.49
N LEU A 161 -4.12 24.14 -24.42
CA LEU A 161 -4.96 23.31 -23.55
C LEU A 161 -4.88 23.66 -22.05
N SER A 162 -3.85 24.41 -21.62
CA SER A 162 -3.74 24.81 -20.22
C SER A 162 -4.80 25.84 -19.83
N ASN A 163 -5.28 26.65 -20.78
CA ASN A 163 -6.24 27.72 -20.55
C ASN A 163 -7.69 27.33 -20.92
N ASP A 164 -7.88 26.16 -21.54
CA ASP A 164 -9.19 25.64 -21.95
C ASP A 164 -10.20 25.64 -20.79
N ILE A 165 -11.45 25.97 -21.13
CA ILE A 165 -12.62 25.85 -20.28
C ILE A 165 -13.22 24.45 -20.49
N ASP A 166 -12.92 23.55 -19.56
CA ASP A 166 -13.43 22.17 -19.56
C ASP A 166 -14.85 22.12 -18.96
N PRO A 167 -15.86 21.61 -19.67
CA PRO A 167 -17.23 21.46 -19.14
C PRO A 167 -17.36 20.52 -17.92
N THR A 168 -16.32 19.77 -17.59
CA THR A 168 -16.25 18.89 -16.40
C THR A 168 -15.62 19.57 -15.18
N ALA A 169 -15.00 20.74 -15.38
CA ALA A 169 -14.48 21.58 -14.32
C ALA A 169 -15.58 22.43 -13.66
N SER A 170 -15.24 23.10 -12.56
CA SER A 170 -16.15 24.03 -11.87
C SER A 170 -16.21 25.35 -12.63
N ASN A 171 -17.26 25.54 -13.43
CA ASN A 171 -17.48 26.74 -14.24
C ASN A 171 -18.60 27.58 -13.61
N ASN A 172 -18.25 28.68 -12.95
CA ASN A 172 -19.20 29.53 -12.21
C ASN A 172 -19.24 30.93 -12.82
N VAL A 173 -20.43 31.50 -12.96
CA VAL A 173 -20.66 32.87 -13.43
C VAL A 173 -21.43 33.60 -12.34
N ILE A 174 -20.83 34.66 -11.80
CA ILE A 174 -21.48 35.53 -10.81
C ILE A 174 -21.88 36.82 -11.53
N PHE A 175 -23.19 36.96 -11.74
CA PHE A 175 -23.78 38.08 -12.46
C PHE A 175 -24.33 39.11 -11.50
N MET A 176 -23.68 40.27 -11.40
CA MET A 176 -24.05 41.32 -10.45
C MET A 176 -24.69 42.49 -11.18
N SER A 177 -25.80 43.00 -10.63
CA SER A 177 -26.54 44.13 -11.17
C SER A 177 -27.34 44.83 -10.07
N ASP A 178 -27.80 46.05 -10.34
CA ASP A 178 -28.85 46.73 -9.56
C ASP A 178 -30.26 46.18 -9.85
N GLY A 179 -30.40 45.34 -10.88
CA GLY A 179 -31.68 44.76 -11.29
C GLY A 179 -32.49 45.64 -12.26
N ALA A 180 -31.96 46.78 -12.70
CA ALA A 180 -32.67 47.75 -13.53
C ALA A 180 -32.45 47.47 -15.03
N MET A 181 -33.02 46.37 -15.53
CA MET A 181 -32.93 46.05 -16.95
C MET A 181 -33.68 47.08 -17.81
N THR A 182 -32.98 47.70 -18.76
CA THR A 182 -33.58 48.74 -19.65
C THR A 182 -33.79 48.26 -21.08
N SER A 183 -33.19 47.13 -21.46
CA SER A 183 -33.30 46.54 -22.80
C SER A 183 -34.43 45.51 -22.89
N THR A 184 -34.96 45.28 -24.10
CA THR A 184 -35.94 44.21 -24.37
C THR A 184 -35.28 42.88 -24.80
N ASN A 185 -33.95 42.80 -24.85
CA ASN A 185 -33.24 41.59 -25.27
C ASN A 185 -33.21 40.61 -24.10
N ASN A 186 -33.89 39.48 -24.26
CA ASN A 186 -33.99 38.46 -23.22
C ASN A 186 -32.65 37.70 -23.08
N PRO A 187 -31.97 37.73 -21.92
CA PRO A 187 -30.67 37.08 -21.73
C PRO A 187 -30.75 35.55 -21.61
N THR A 188 -31.95 34.96 -21.57
CA THR A 188 -32.13 33.52 -21.36
C THR A 188 -31.44 32.68 -22.43
N ASP A 189 -31.43 33.12 -23.70
CA ASP A 189 -30.81 32.36 -24.79
C ASP A 189 -29.29 32.32 -24.63
N GLU A 190 -28.67 33.43 -24.24
CA GLU A 190 -27.23 33.54 -24.00
C GLU A 190 -26.81 32.77 -22.73
N ALA A 191 -27.58 32.89 -21.64
CA ALA A 191 -27.36 32.14 -20.40
C ALA A 191 -27.43 30.61 -20.65
N GLN A 192 -28.44 30.18 -21.42
CA GLN A 192 -28.58 28.78 -21.82
C GLN A 192 -27.45 28.34 -22.75
N ALA A 193 -26.97 29.19 -23.66
CA ALA A 193 -25.85 28.88 -24.54
C ALA A 193 -24.53 28.65 -23.77
N LEU A 194 -24.25 29.47 -22.74
CA LEU A 194 -23.12 29.25 -21.82
C LEU A 194 -23.28 27.95 -21.04
N THR A 195 -24.46 27.73 -20.47
CA THR A 195 -24.76 26.53 -19.67
C THR A 195 -24.60 25.26 -20.49
N ASN A 196 -25.10 25.24 -21.72
CA ASN A 196 -24.99 24.08 -22.60
C ASN A 196 -23.56 23.81 -23.08
N ALA A 197 -22.75 24.86 -23.25
CA ALA A 197 -21.39 24.72 -23.75
C ALA A 197 -20.40 24.31 -22.64
N TYR A 198 -20.57 24.83 -21.44
CA TYR A 198 -19.57 24.76 -20.37
C TYR A 198 -20.12 24.26 -19.03
N SER A 199 -21.37 23.78 -18.98
CA SER A 199 -22.01 23.36 -17.73
C SER A 199 -22.01 24.46 -16.65
N THR A 200 -22.12 25.73 -17.04
CA THR A 200 -21.98 26.85 -16.09
C THR A 200 -23.07 26.88 -15.04
N ASN A 201 -22.68 27.10 -13.78
CA ASN A 201 -23.58 27.60 -12.75
C ASN A 201 -23.59 29.13 -12.82
N ILE A 202 -24.72 29.73 -13.16
CA ILE A 202 -24.91 31.18 -13.27
C ILE A 202 -25.75 31.64 -12.09
N THR A 203 -25.11 32.33 -11.15
CA THR A 203 -25.74 32.92 -9.98
C THR A 203 -25.91 34.41 -10.21
N ALA A 204 -27.16 34.89 -10.24
CA ALA A 204 -27.44 36.31 -10.42
C ALA A 204 -27.75 36.98 -9.07
N ILE A 205 -27.12 38.12 -8.82
CA ILE A 205 -27.15 38.80 -7.51
C ILE A 205 -27.48 40.27 -7.68
N GLY A 206 -28.49 40.71 -6.91
CA GLY A 206 -28.77 42.11 -6.65
C GLY A 206 -28.03 42.56 -5.39
N LEU A 207 -27.16 43.57 -5.49
CA LEU A 207 -26.39 44.05 -4.34
C LEU A 207 -27.05 45.28 -3.72
N GLY A 208 -27.38 45.17 -2.43
CA GLY A 208 -28.00 46.21 -1.62
C GLY A 208 -29.52 46.16 -1.59
N ASN A 209 -30.08 46.79 -0.56
CA ASN A 209 -31.52 46.75 -0.25
C ASN A 209 -32.41 47.33 -1.37
N ASP A 210 -31.85 48.19 -2.21
CA ASP A 210 -32.58 48.87 -3.28
C ASP A 210 -32.45 48.14 -4.64
N SER A 211 -31.74 47.00 -4.70
CA SER A 211 -31.65 46.17 -5.91
C SER A 211 -32.96 45.43 -6.21
N SER A 212 -33.15 44.99 -7.46
CA SER A 212 -34.27 44.12 -7.86
C SER A 212 -33.80 42.78 -8.42
N THR A 213 -34.42 41.67 -8.00
CA THR A 213 -34.08 40.33 -8.52
C THR A 213 -34.95 39.88 -9.69
N THR A 214 -36.05 40.58 -10.00
CA THR A 214 -37.05 40.10 -10.97
C THR A 214 -36.50 39.85 -12.38
N ASP A 215 -35.65 40.75 -12.89
CA ASP A 215 -35.03 40.56 -14.20
C ASP A 215 -33.73 39.75 -14.11
N LEU A 216 -33.10 39.68 -12.93
CA LEU A 216 -31.93 38.84 -12.67
C LEU A 216 -32.29 37.35 -12.70
N ASP A 217 -33.53 36.98 -12.33
CA ASP A 217 -34.07 35.62 -12.46
C ASP A 217 -34.05 35.11 -13.92
N LEU A 218 -33.97 35.99 -14.92
CA LEU A 218 -33.85 35.58 -16.34
C LEU A 218 -32.45 35.07 -16.70
N VAL A 219 -31.45 35.41 -15.89
CA VAL A 219 -30.03 35.05 -16.05
C VAL A 219 -29.67 33.85 -15.17
N ASP A 220 -30.24 33.79 -13.97
CA ASP A 220 -29.92 32.76 -12.97
C ASP A 220 -30.31 31.34 -13.44
N ASN A 221 -29.44 30.37 -13.16
CA ASN A 221 -29.75 28.95 -13.37
C ASN A 221 -29.49 28.07 -12.13
N THR A 222 -29.22 28.70 -10.97
CA THR A 222 -28.80 28.04 -9.73
C THR A 222 -29.90 27.94 -8.67
N GLY A 223 -31.02 28.62 -8.84
CA GLY A 223 -32.16 28.52 -7.93
C GLY A 223 -33.04 29.76 -7.82
N GLY A 224 -32.72 30.80 -8.59
CA GLY A 224 -33.33 32.13 -8.50
C GLY A 224 -32.30 33.16 -8.00
N ALA A 225 -32.46 34.39 -8.47
CA ALA A 225 -31.57 35.48 -8.11
C ALA A 225 -31.75 35.92 -6.66
N GLU A 226 -30.65 36.26 -6.00
CA GLU A 226 -30.64 36.65 -4.59
C GLU A 226 -30.34 38.14 -4.41
N GLN A 227 -30.97 38.73 -3.39
CA GLN A 227 -30.62 40.07 -2.93
C GLN A 227 -29.65 39.95 -1.75
N ILE A 228 -28.47 40.53 -1.91
CA ILE A 228 -27.37 40.49 -0.94
C ILE A 228 -27.19 41.89 -0.35
N THR A 229 -27.47 42.03 0.94
CA THR A 229 -27.31 43.30 1.69
C THR A 229 -26.13 43.30 2.64
N ASP A 230 -25.51 42.13 2.85
CA ASP A 230 -24.32 41.91 3.66
C ASP A 230 -23.42 40.95 2.89
N ILE A 231 -22.19 41.37 2.58
CA ILE A 231 -21.31 40.58 1.74
C ILE A 231 -20.94 39.23 2.36
N SER A 232 -20.99 39.11 3.70
CA SER A 232 -20.72 37.85 4.39
C SER A 232 -21.68 36.74 3.98
N THR A 233 -22.95 37.06 3.71
CA THR A 233 -23.94 36.06 3.30
C THR A 233 -23.66 35.49 1.92
N LEU A 234 -23.02 36.27 1.05
CA LEU A 234 -22.62 35.82 -0.27
C LEU A 234 -21.46 34.84 -0.18
N VAL A 235 -20.40 35.22 0.52
CA VAL A 235 -19.18 34.41 0.61
C VAL A 235 -19.34 33.17 1.49
N ASP A 236 -20.28 33.15 2.44
CA ASP A 236 -20.57 31.98 3.28
C ASP A 236 -21.24 30.82 2.52
N THR A 237 -21.74 31.06 1.32
CA THR A 237 -22.25 30.00 0.43
C THR A 237 -21.13 29.23 -0.28
N LEU A 238 -19.93 29.82 -0.38
CA LEU A 238 -18.78 29.20 -1.03
C LEU A 238 -18.17 28.13 -0.12
N THR A 239 -17.91 26.95 -0.68
CA THR A 239 -17.34 25.80 0.03
C THR A 239 -15.87 25.60 -0.30
N ALA A 240 -15.13 25.02 0.65
CA ALA A 240 -13.74 24.58 0.44
C ALA A 240 -13.64 23.62 -0.76
N PRO A 241 -12.48 23.57 -1.44
CA PRO A 241 -12.27 22.58 -2.50
C PRO A 241 -12.39 21.17 -1.91
N PRO A 242 -12.76 20.17 -2.73
CA PRO A 242 -12.71 18.78 -2.29
C PRO A 242 -11.26 18.43 -1.91
N ASP A 243 -11.10 17.69 -0.82
CA ASP A 243 -9.78 17.21 -0.41
C ASP A 243 -9.19 16.34 -1.52
N LEU A 244 -7.91 16.54 -1.82
CA LEU A 244 -7.17 15.62 -2.67
C LEU A 244 -7.13 14.24 -2.02
N LEU A 245 -7.04 13.19 -2.84
CA LEU A 245 -6.90 11.84 -2.35
C LEU A 245 -5.64 11.76 -1.49
N ASP A 246 -5.82 11.29 -0.26
CA ASP A 246 -4.71 11.09 0.66
C ASP A 246 -4.89 9.80 1.47
N VAL A 247 -3.80 9.29 2.02
CA VAL A 247 -3.85 8.15 2.93
C VAL A 247 -4.54 8.59 4.22
N ASP A 248 -5.52 7.81 4.67
CA ASP A 248 -6.15 7.98 5.98
C ASP A 248 -5.42 7.14 7.04
N LYS A 249 -5.27 5.84 6.74
CA LYS A 249 -4.60 4.88 7.62
C LYS A 249 -4.14 3.63 6.89
N VAL A 250 -3.23 2.89 7.52
CA VAL A 250 -2.84 1.53 7.14
C VAL A 250 -3.23 0.57 8.26
N GLU A 251 -3.95 -0.49 7.92
CA GLU A 251 -4.23 -1.60 8.84
C GLU A 251 -3.44 -2.84 8.42
N VAL A 252 -2.75 -3.44 9.40
CA VAL A 252 -1.96 -4.66 9.19
C VAL A 252 -2.56 -5.75 10.06
N THR A 253 -3.07 -6.79 9.40
CA THR A 253 -3.77 -7.89 10.06
C THR A 253 -2.95 -9.17 10.00
N PHE A 254 -2.65 -9.73 11.16
CA PHE A 254 -1.97 -11.01 11.32
C PHE A 254 -2.96 -12.07 11.77
N THR A 255 -3.04 -13.18 11.05
CA THR A 255 -3.86 -14.34 11.40
C THR A 255 -2.98 -15.57 11.60
N TYR A 256 -3.10 -16.21 12.77
CA TYR A 256 -2.28 -17.36 13.17
C TYR A 256 -3.08 -18.34 14.05
N GLU A 257 -2.57 -19.55 14.27
CA GLU A 257 -3.26 -20.55 15.10
C GLU A 257 -3.32 -20.12 16.58
N ASP A 258 -4.47 -20.27 17.23
CA ASP A 258 -4.63 -19.95 18.65
C ASP A 258 -3.81 -20.94 19.52
N PRO A 259 -2.79 -20.47 20.27
CA PRO A 259 -1.99 -21.34 21.12
C PRO A 259 -2.78 -21.92 22.30
N ASN A 260 -3.91 -21.33 22.67
CA ASN A 260 -4.77 -21.79 23.75
C ASN A 260 -5.92 -22.69 23.26
N ASN A 261 -6.19 -22.73 21.95
CA ASN A 261 -7.28 -23.48 21.36
C ASN A 261 -6.91 -24.07 19.98
N PRO A 262 -6.20 -25.21 19.96
CA PRO A 262 -5.71 -25.84 18.72
C PRO A 262 -6.81 -26.09 17.69
N GLY A 263 -6.53 -25.74 16.43
CA GLY A 263 -7.49 -25.82 15.33
C GLY A 263 -8.40 -24.59 15.15
N SER A 264 -8.26 -23.57 15.99
CA SER A 264 -8.85 -22.23 15.77
C SER A 264 -7.76 -21.20 15.45
N THR A 265 -8.15 -20.03 14.94
CA THR A 265 -7.23 -18.94 14.60
C THR A 265 -7.49 -17.72 15.47
N LEU A 266 -6.42 -17.00 15.79
CA LEU A 266 -6.43 -15.66 16.33
C LEU A 266 -6.10 -14.66 15.24
N THR A 267 -6.59 -13.44 15.43
CA THR A 267 -6.27 -12.30 14.59
C THR A 267 -5.82 -11.14 15.47
N GLN A 268 -4.72 -10.51 15.10
CA GLN A 268 -4.22 -9.28 15.69
C GLN A 268 -4.12 -8.24 14.57
N THR A 269 -4.69 -7.06 14.79
CA THR A 269 -4.68 -5.96 13.82
C THR A 269 -3.98 -4.77 14.44
N GLU A 270 -2.94 -4.29 13.77
CA GLU A 270 -2.30 -3.02 14.06
C GLU A 270 -2.85 -1.95 13.12
N THR A 271 -3.07 -0.75 13.63
CA THR A 271 -3.59 0.40 12.87
C THR A 271 -2.59 1.54 13.00
N TYR A 272 -2.18 2.08 11.85
CA TYR A 272 -1.28 3.22 11.73
C TYR A 272 -2.03 4.34 11.03
N LEU A 273 -2.26 5.45 11.72
CA LEU A 273 -2.83 6.66 11.12
C LEU A 273 -1.80 7.31 10.18
N VAL A 274 -2.26 8.09 9.21
CA VAL A 274 -1.36 8.84 8.29
C VAL A 274 -0.32 9.71 9.01
N SER A 275 -0.64 10.19 10.21
CA SER A 275 0.29 10.97 11.06
C SER A 275 1.39 10.13 11.71
N GLU A 276 1.26 8.81 11.71
CA GLU A 276 2.23 7.84 12.23
C GLU A 276 3.11 7.26 11.11
N LEU A 277 2.80 7.55 9.85
CA LEU A 277 3.58 7.15 8.69
C LEU A 277 4.73 8.14 8.42
N ASP A 278 5.83 7.64 7.87
CA ASP A 278 6.87 8.49 7.31
C ASP A 278 6.32 9.20 6.06
N GLN A 279 6.15 10.51 6.13
CA GLN A 279 5.66 11.34 5.02
C GLN A 279 6.84 11.84 4.19
N LEU A 280 7.14 11.13 3.11
CA LEU A 280 8.22 11.45 2.18
C LEU A 280 7.68 12.27 0.99
N PRO A 281 8.53 13.03 0.27
CA PRO A 281 8.06 13.88 -0.83
C PRO A 281 7.28 13.17 -1.94
N ASP A 282 7.48 11.86 -2.08
CA ASP A 282 6.91 11.04 -3.15
C ASP A 282 6.04 9.87 -2.65
N ARG A 283 5.95 9.64 -1.34
CA ARG A 283 5.21 8.49 -0.77
C ARG A 283 4.99 8.57 0.74
N TYR A 284 4.09 7.73 1.23
CA TYR A 284 3.98 7.35 2.64
C TYR A 284 4.67 6.01 2.89
N ALA A 285 5.33 5.86 4.03
CA ALA A 285 6.02 4.62 4.36
C ALA A 285 5.82 4.18 5.82
N LEU A 286 5.64 2.87 5.99
CA LEU A 286 5.97 2.12 7.20
C LEU A 286 7.31 1.42 6.94
N THR A 287 8.37 1.86 7.62
CA THR A 287 9.72 1.38 7.36
C THR A 287 10.15 0.43 8.46
N ASP A 288 10.40 -0.85 8.11
CA ASP A 288 11.02 -1.81 9.03
C ASP A 288 10.22 -2.05 10.33
N GLU A 289 8.90 -1.88 10.28
CA GLU A 289 7.98 -2.04 11.40
C GLU A 289 8.07 -3.43 12.02
N THR A 290 8.04 -3.50 13.35
CA THR A 290 8.15 -4.75 14.10
C THR A 290 6.95 -4.91 15.02
N VAL A 291 6.21 -5.99 14.85
CA VAL A 291 5.02 -6.31 15.64
C VAL A 291 5.26 -7.59 16.44
N ASP A 292 5.08 -7.48 17.75
CA ASP A 292 5.05 -8.61 18.66
C ASP A 292 3.64 -9.22 18.64
N LEU A 293 3.56 -10.52 18.36
CA LEU A 293 2.27 -11.22 18.32
C LEU A 293 1.90 -11.70 19.73
N VAL A 294 0.70 -11.33 20.17
CA VAL A 294 0.24 -11.64 21.53
C VAL A 294 -1.12 -12.34 21.48
N PRO A 295 -1.21 -13.60 21.95
CA PRO A 295 -0.13 -14.45 22.48
C PRO A 295 0.81 -14.96 21.38
N ASP A 296 2.05 -15.34 21.74
CA ASP A 296 3.01 -15.88 20.77
C ASP A 296 2.40 -17.02 19.95
N PRO A 297 2.56 -17.01 18.61
CA PRO A 297 2.06 -18.08 17.76
C PRO A 297 2.72 -19.43 18.13
N PRO A 298 2.03 -20.56 17.94
CA PRO A 298 2.66 -21.87 18.12
C PRO A 298 3.85 -22.03 17.18
N ILE A 299 5.04 -22.28 17.73
CA ILE A 299 6.26 -22.48 16.94
C ILE A 299 6.03 -23.59 15.90
N GLY A 300 6.37 -23.33 14.63
CA GLY A 300 6.14 -24.27 13.53
C GLY A 300 4.87 -23.98 12.72
N THR A 301 4.06 -23.00 13.12
CA THR A 301 2.86 -22.57 12.38
C THR A 301 3.17 -21.45 11.40
N ASN A 302 2.39 -21.39 10.31
CA ASN A 302 2.44 -20.27 9.38
C ASN A 302 1.62 -19.12 9.95
N ILE A 303 2.01 -17.90 9.58
CA ILE A 303 1.26 -16.68 9.88
C ILE A 303 0.79 -16.10 8.56
N THR A 304 -0.45 -15.64 8.52
CA THR A 304 -0.98 -14.90 7.38
C THR A 304 -0.95 -13.42 7.71
N MET A 305 -0.35 -12.60 6.86
CA MET A 305 -0.34 -11.14 6.97
C MET A 305 -1.18 -10.55 5.83
N GLU A 306 -2.00 -9.55 6.10
CA GLU A 306 -2.68 -8.74 5.10
C GLU A 306 -2.52 -7.26 5.46
N VAL A 307 -2.10 -6.44 4.51
CA VAL A 307 -1.99 -4.99 4.68
C VAL A 307 -3.08 -4.32 3.85
N LYS A 308 -3.83 -3.41 4.47
CA LYS A 308 -4.85 -2.59 3.82
C LYS A 308 -4.57 -1.12 4.02
N THR A 309 -4.49 -0.38 2.92
CA THR A 309 -4.37 1.08 2.93
C THR A 309 -5.72 1.69 2.66
N TYR A 310 -6.20 2.54 3.56
CA TYR A 310 -7.46 3.28 3.44
C TYR A 310 -7.18 4.73 3.10
N PHE A 311 -8.10 5.35 2.37
CA PHE A 311 -8.00 6.74 1.92
C PHE A 311 -9.10 7.62 2.53
N ASN A 312 -8.87 8.93 2.51
CA ASN A 312 -9.77 9.96 3.05
C ASN A 312 -11.13 10.06 2.34
N ASN A 313 -11.34 9.33 1.24
CA ASN A 313 -12.57 9.35 0.43
C ASN A 313 -13.71 8.43 0.94
N GLY A 314 -13.71 8.04 2.21
CA GLY A 314 -14.83 7.32 2.82
C GLY A 314 -14.76 5.79 2.75
N GLY A 315 -13.55 5.23 2.78
CA GLY A 315 -13.32 3.81 3.10
C GLY A 315 -12.97 2.92 1.91
N VAL A 316 -12.62 3.48 0.75
CA VAL A 316 -11.92 2.73 -0.29
C VAL A 316 -10.58 2.24 0.28
N SER A 317 -10.21 0.99 -0.02
CA SER A 317 -8.91 0.46 0.40
C SER A 317 -8.27 -0.42 -0.66
N ILE A 318 -6.93 -0.40 -0.67
CA ILE A 318 -6.11 -1.31 -1.46
C ILE A 318 -5.56 -2.37 -0.50
N SER A 319 -5.80 -3.65 -0.82
CA SER A 319 -5.27 -4.78 -0.05
C SER A 319 -4.06 -5.39 -0.76
N SER A 320 -2.99 -5.67 0.00
CA SER A 320 -1.87 -6.51 -0.45
C SER A 320 -2.32 -7.92 -0.86
N GLY A 321 -3.49 -8.36 -0.36
CA GLY A 321 -3.91 -9.75 -0.32
C GLY A 321 -3.22 -10.50 0.82
N ALA A 322 -3.69 -11.72 1.08
CA ALA A 322 -3.14 -12.57 2.13
C ALA A 322 -1.75 -13.10 1.77
N ILE A 323 -0.77 -12.77 2.59
CA ILE A 323 0.64 -13.16 2.49
C ILE A 323 0.92 -14.25 3.51
N THR A 324 1.31 -15.46 3.07
CA THR A 324 1.62 -16.57 4.01
C THR A 324 3.11 -16.62 4.32
N VAL A 325 3.45 -16.48 5.61
CA VAL A 325 4.80 -16.53 6.14
C VAL A 325 5.06 -17.89 6.86
N PRO A 326 5.98 -18.75 6.39
CA PRO A 326 6.27 -20.10 6.94
C PRO A 326 7.25 -20.17 8.16
N ALA A 327 7.32 -21.32 8.85
CA ALA A 327 8.20 -21.60 10.03
C ALA A 327 9.48 -22.47 9.77
N PHE A 328 10.44 -22.53 10.74
CA PHE A 328 11.87 -23.02 10.65
C PHE A 328 12.20 -24.54 10.82
N MET A 329 13.47 -24.98 10.56
CA MET A 329 13.97 -26.39 10.40
C MET A 329 15.15 -26.82 11.35
N CYS A 330 15.13 -28.02 12.00
CA CYS A 330 16.15 -28.49 13.00
C CYS A 330 16.29 -30.04 13.17
N PHE A 331 17.40 -30.58 13.71
CA PHE A 331 17.59 -31.99 14.17
C PHE A 331 17.30 -32.18 15.67
N SER A 332 16.92 -33.38 16.15
CA SER A 332 17.00 -33.68 17.60
C SER A 332 18.45 -33.95 18.04
N ALA A 333 18.83 -33.55 19.26
CA ALA A 333 20.18 -33.73 19.82
C ALA A 333 20.64 -35.19 19.89
N ASP A 334 19.72 -36.13 20.07
CA ASP A 334 20.05 -37.56 20.14
C ASP A 334 20.30 -38.19 18.77
N THR A 335 20.01 -37.48 17.69
CA THR A 335 20.20 -37.94 16.31
C THR A 335 21.67 -38.21 16.06
N LEU A 336 22.02 -39.43 15.67
CA LEU A 336 23.38 -39.76 15.26
C LEU A 336 23.70 -39.22 13.88
N ILE A 337 24.83 -38.53 13.77
CA ILE A 337 25.39 -37.99 12.54
C ILE A 337 26.69 -38.74 12.23
N LEU A 338 26.89 -39.14 10.98
CA LEU A 338 28.08 -39.86 10.56
C LEU A 338 29.30 -38.91 10.51
N THR A 339 30.32 -39.19 11.31
CA THR A 339 31.59 -38.45 11.38
C THR A 339 32.79 -39.34 11.05
N ASP A 340 33.98 -38.75 10.95
CA ASP A 340 35.24 -39.48 10.78
C ASP A 340 35.60 -40.36 12.00
N ARG A 341 34.99 -40.08 13.16
CA ARG A 341 35.09 -40.87 14.40
C ARG A 341 33.97 -41.90 14.55
N GLY A 342 33.17 -42.12 13.51
CA GLY A 342 31.95 -42.92 13.54
C GLY A 342 30.71 -42.08 13.79
N GLU A 343 29.62 -42.70 14.25
CA GLU A 343 28.36 -42.01 14.50
C GLU A 343 28.40 -41.25 15.84
N VAL A 344 28.16 -39.93 15.79
CA VAL A 344 28.18 -39.03 16.96
C VAL A 344 26.83 -38.33 17.08
N ARG A 345 26.32 -38.15 18.30
CA ARG A 345 25.06 -37.44 18.55
C ARG A 345 25.17 -35.99 18.11
N ALA A 346 24.12 -35.47 17.48
CA ALA A 346 24.06 -34.08 17.05
C ALA A 346 24.35 -33.10 18.20
N GLY A 347 23.85 -33.38 19.41
CA GLY A 347 24.10 -32.56 20.60
C GLY A 347 25.53 -32.61 21.15
N ASP A 348 26.34 -33.59 20.73
CA ASP A 348 27.74 -33.75 21.14
C ASP A 348 28.72 -33.20 20.09
N LEU A 349 28.23 -32.81 18.91
CA LEU A 349 29.05 -32.24 17.84
C LEU A 349 29.53 -30.84 18.19
N GLN A 350 30.74 -30.51 17.75
CA GLN A 350 31.34 -29.21 17.93
C GLN A 350 31.87 -28.67 16.61
N ALA A 351 32.06 -27.35 16.53
CA ALA A 351 32.80 -26.75 15.43
C ALA A 351 34.20 -27.37 15.35
N GLY A 352 34.65 -27.71 14.14
CA GLY A 352 35.88 -28.46 13.88
C GLY A 352 35.70 -29.97 13.70
N ASP A 353 34.56 -30.55 14.10
CA ASP A 353 34.28 -31.97 13.85
C ASP A 353 34.10 -32.24 12.35
N MET A 354 34.55 -33.41 11.88
CA MET A 354 34.49 -33.79 10.47
C MET A 354 33.28 -34.70 10.20
N VAL A 355 32.26 -34.17 9.54
CA VAL A 355 31.04 -34.90 9.20
C VAL A 355 31.10 -35.42 7.77
N ARG A 356 30.62 -36.66 7.57
CA ARG A 356 30.49 -37.23 6.23
C ARG A 356 29.35 -36.56 5.48
N THR A 357 29.71 -35.87 4.40
CA THR A 357 28.77 -35.32 3.43
C THR A 357 28.59 -36.26 2.25
N VAL A 358 27.49 -36.11 1.52
CA VAL A 358 27.16 -36.93 0.34
C VAL A 358 28.07 -36.59 -0.84
N ASP A 359 28.27 -35.30 -1.10
CA ASP A 359 28.91 -34.84 -2.34
C ASP A 359 30.41 -34.54 -2.16
N HIS A 360 30.83 -34.15 -0.95
CA HIS A 360 32.16 -33.57 -0.72
C HIS A 360 33.02 -34.35 0.30
N GLY A 361 32.66 -35.60 0.61
CA GLY A 361 33.38 -36.41 1.59
C GLY A 361 33.29 -35.83 3.00
N PHE A 362 34.33 -35.97 3.83
CA PHE A 362 34.31 -35.40 5.17
C PHE A 362 34.51 -33.88 5.10
N GLN A 363 33.57 -33.12 5.65
CA GLN A 363 33.63 -31.66 5.74
C GLN A 363 33.61 -31.22 7.21
N GLU A 364 34.34 -30.15 7.49
CA GLU A 364 34.44 -29.57 8.82
C GLU A 364 33.16 -28.81 9.18
N ILE A 365 32.55 -29.14 10.32
CA ILE A 365 31.48 -28.34 10.91
C ILE A 365 32.04 -26.98 11.27
N ARG A 366 31.42 -25.92 10.76
CA ARG A 366 31.84 -24.56 11.06
C ARG A 366 31.11 -23.96 12.24
N TRP A 367 29.91 -24.46 12.53
CA TRP A 367 29.12 -24.03 13.67
C TRP A 367 28.07 -25.06 14.08
N VAL A 368 27.79 -25.12 15.37
CA VAL A 368 26.71 -25.89 15.98
C VAL A 368 25.94 -24.99 16.93
N GLY A 369 24.61 -24.98 16.83
CA GLY A 369 23.75 -24.31 17.80
C GLY A 369 22.62 -25.21 18.26
N SER A 370 22.18 -25.05 19.51
CA SER A 370 21.08 -25.83 20.05
C SER A 370 20.05 -25.00 20.82
N ARG A 371 18.82 -25.53 20.93
CA ARG A 371 17.73 -24.97 21.74
C ARG A 371 16.92 -26.10 22.37
N LYS A 372 16.70 -26.02 23.68
CA LYS A 372 15.86 -26.97 24.44
C LYS A 372 14.40 -26.54 24.46
N ILE A 373 13.51 -27.48 24.15
CA ILE A 373 12.05 -27.33 24.21
C ILE A 373 11.52 -28.32 25.25
N THR A 374 10.83 -27.80 26.26
CA THR A 374 10.31 -28.60 27.38
C THR A 374 9.06 -29.41 27.01
N PRO A 375 8.70 -30.48 27.76
CA PRO A 375 7.45 -31.21 27.55
C PRO A 375 6.22 -30.31 27.60
N LYS A 376 6.22 -29.34 28.54
CA LYS A 376 5.13 -28.38 28.68
C LYS A 376 4.96 -27.54 27.42
N GLN A 377 6.06 -27.11 26.81
CA GLN A 377 6.04 -26.36 25.56
C GLN A 377 5.58 -27.22 24.38
N LEU A 378 5.98 -28.49 24.31
CA LEU A 378 5.52 -29.42 23.27
C LEU A 378 4.03 -29.79 23.41
N LEU A 379 3.53 -29.94 24.64
CA LEU A 379 2.11 -30.19 24.94
C LEU A 379 1.25 -28.98 24.58
N SER A 380 1.74 -27.77 24.85
CA SER A 380 1.01 -26.53 24.54
C SER A 380 1.16 -26.09 23.08
N ARG A 381 2.09 -26.67 22.32
CA ARG A 381 2.38 -26.26 20.92
C ARG A 381 2.68 -27.51 20.06
N PRO A 382 1.66 -28.27 19.63
CA PRO A 382 1.83 -29.52 18.88
C PRO A 382 2.56 -29.36 17.53
N SER A 383 2.56 -28.17 16.94
CA SER A 383 3.31 -27.82 15.73
C SER A 383 4.84 -27.86 15.90
N MET A 384 5.34 -27.84 17.14
CA MET A 384 6.76 -28.09 17.46
C MET A 384 7.11 -29.56 17.60
N ARG A 385 6.09 -30.42 17.65
CA ARG A 385 6.28 -31.82 17.95
C ARG A 385 7.18 -32.41 16.86
N PRO A 386 8.30 -33.05 17.23
CA PRO A 386 9.18 -33.63 16.24
C PRO A 386 8.45 -34.66 15.38
N VAL A 387 8.90 -34.82 14.14
CA VAL A 387 8.55 -35.97 13.31
C VAL A 387 9.56 -37.07 13.60
N GLN A 388 9.06 -38.24 13.93
CA GLN A 388 9.83 -39.47 14.08
C GLN A 388 9.67 -40.33 12.82
N ILE A 389 10.79 -40.64 12.19
CA ILE A 389 10.90 -41.57 11.07
C ILE A 389 11.51 -42.85 11.66
N SER A 390 10.71 -43.92 11.75
CA SER A 390 11.11 -45.19 12.40
C SER A 390 12.20 -45.89 11.62
N ALA A 391 13.00 -46.72 12.29
CA ALA A 391 14.00 -47.57 11.63
C ALA A 391 13.36 -48.39 10.49
N GLY A 392 13.98 -48.34 9.31
CA GLY A 392 13.50 -49.01 8.09
C GLY A 392 12.28 -48.37 7.40
N ALA A 393 11.82 -47.18 7.82
CA ALA A 393 10.65 -46.52 7.23
C ALA A 393 10.87 -45.99 5.81
N LEU A 394 12.10 -45.62 5.45
CA LEU A 394 12.45 -45.05 4.14
C LEU A 394 13.15 -46.06 3.21
N GLY A 395 13.24 -47.33 3.61
CA GLY A 395 13.86 -48.41 2.87
C GLY A 395 14.45 -49.49 3.79
N PRO A 396 14.91 -50.63 3.26
CA PRO A 396 15.61 -51.64 4.07
C PRO A 396 16.76 -51.00 4.86
N GLN A 397 16.71 -51.12 6.18
CA GLN A 397 17.71 -50.56 7.11
C GLN A 397 17.91 -49.02 7.03
N VAL A 398 16.95 -48.27 6.47
CA VAL A 398 16.99 -46.80 6.40
C VAL A 398 15.67 -46.22 6.92
N PRO A 399 15.68 -45.37 7.94
CA PRO A 399 16.77 -45.11 8.88
C PRO A 399 17.34 -46.39 9.54
N GLN A 400 18.61 -46.37 9.98
CA GLN A 400 19.22 -47.46 10.75
C GLN A 400 18.66 -47.50 12.18
N ARG A 401 18.38 -46.33 12.76
CA ARG A 401 17.59 -46.14 13.98
C ARG A 401 16.57 -45.03 13.76
N SER A 402 15.56 -44.94 14.62
CA SER A 402 14.54 -43.90 14.48
C SER A 402 15.16 -42.49 14.45
N LEU A 403 14.94 -41.76 13.36
CA LEU A 403 15.37 -40.39 13.15
C LEU A 403 14.29 -39.43 13.67
N THR A 404 14.70 -38.44 14.47
CA THR A 404 13.77 -37.44 15.04
C THR A 404 14.21 -36.04 14.62
N VAL A 405 13.34 -35.33 13.89
CA VAL A 405 13.65 -34.01 13.31
C VAL A 405 12.48 -33.05 13.47
N SER A 406 12.72 -31.74 13.31
CA SER A 406 11.64 -30.77 13.29
C SER A 406 10.75 -30.96 12.05
N PRO A 407 9.49 -30.50 12.07
CA PRO A 407 8.53 -30.83 11.01
C PRO A 407 8.92 -30.32 9.63
N GLN A 408 9.66 -29.21 9.55
CA GLN A 408 10.06 -28.61 8.29
C GLN A 408 11.42 -29.12 7.79
N HIS A 409 12.17 -29.86 8.62
CA HIS A 409 13.48 -30.38 8.28
C HIS A 409 13.41 -31.30 7.06
N ARG A 410 14.30 -31.10 6.08
CA ARG A 410 14.18 -31.80 4.79
C ARG A 410 15.02 -33.06 4.70
N ILE A 411 14.39 -34.08 4.13
CA ILE A 411 14.96 -35.39 3.84
C ILE A 411 15.13 -35.53 2.34
N LEU A 412 16.24 -36.13 1.89
CA LEU A 412 16.45 -36.42 0.49
C LEU A 412 15.59 -37.61 0.04
N LEU A 413 14.74 -37.38 -0.94
CA LEU A 413 14.04 -38.45 -1.66
C LEU A 413 14.64 -38.59 -3.07
N THR A 414 14.88 -39.83 -3.49
CA THR A 414 15.40 -40.15 -4.82
C THR A 414 14.33 -40.86 -5.64
N ARG A 415 14.06 -40.39 -6.86
CA ARG A 415 13.17 -41.08 -7.81
C ARG A 415 13.98 -41.95 -8.77
N ARG A 416 13.61 -43.23 -8.89
CA ARG A 416 13.97 -44.04 -10.06
C ARG A 416 12.89 -43.90 -11.13
N PHE A 417 13.24 -43.43 -12.31
CA PHE A 417 12.47 -43.74 -13.51
C PHE A 417 13.05 -45.02 -14.11
N ASP A 418 12.21 -45.92 -14.60
CA ASP A 418 12.61 -47.21 -15.18
C ASP A 418 13.38 -47.08 -16.51
N ASP A 419 13.55 -45.86 -17.05
CA ASP A 419 14.34 -45.64 -18.25
C ASP A 419 15.82 -45.43 -17.92
N ARG A 420 16.66 -46.35 -18.43
CA ARG A 420 18.11 -46.49 -18.17
C ARG A 420 18.98 -45.31 -18.64
N ALA A 421 18.38 -44.17 -18.98
CA ALA A 421 19.06 -42.95 -19.41
C ALA A 421 18.84 -41.76 -18.45
N ALA A 422 17.84 -41.79 -17.57
CA ALA A 422 17.56 -40.69 -16.64
C ALA A 422 18.28 -40.92 -15.31
N ARG A 423 19.30 -40.10 -15.03
CA ARG A 423 19.92 -39.99 -13.70
C ARG A 423 18.83 -39.61 -12.71
N HIS A 424 18.79 -40.32 -11.58
CA HIS A 424 17.77 -40.19 -10.54
C HIS A 424 17.48 -38.73 -10.17
N ASP A 425 16.21 -38.31 -10.21
CA ASP A 425 15.82 -36.99 -9.71
C ASP A 425 15.86 -37.03 -8.18
N GLU A 426 16.74 -36.22 -7.58
CA GLU A 426 16.92 -36.08 -6.13
C GLU A 426 16.25 -34.77 -5.67
N VAL A 427 15.39 -34.84 -4.67
CA VAL A 427 14.65 -33.68 -4.13
C VAL A 427 14.63 -33.66 -2.61
N LEU A 428 14.64 -32.46 -2.03
CA LEU A 428 14.52 -32.27 -0.59
C LEU A 428 13.05 -32.06 -0.20
N VAL A 429 12.53 -32.93 0.69
CA VAL A 429 11.12 -32.92 1.13
C VAL A 429 11.04 -32.77 2.64
N ALA A 430 10.16 -31.88 3.11
CA ALA A 430 9.97 -31.63 4.54
C ALA A 430 9.42 -32.88 5.26
N ALA A 431 9.94 -33.18 6.45
CA ALA A 431 9.56 -34.36 7.24
C ALA A 431 8.05 -34.44 7.53
N LYS A 432 7.38 -33.32 7.78
CA LYS A 432 5.92 -33.27 7.99
C LYS A 432 5.12 -33.76 6.79
N SER A 433 5.65 -33.59 5.58
CA SER A 433 5.02 -34.06 4.35
C SER A 433 5.05 -35.59 4.23
N LEU A 434 5.90 -36.27 5.01
CA LEU A 434 5.98 -37.73 5.09
C LEU A 434 5.08 -38.31 6.19
N VAL A 435 4.51 -37.49 7.07
CA VAL A 435 3.67 -37.98 8.18
C VAL A 435 2.41 -38.65 7.63
N GLY A 436 2.15 -39.87 8.10
CA GLY A 436 1.08 -40.73 7.59
C GLY A 436 1.59 -41.84 6.68
N GLU A 437 2.82 -41.74 6.18
CA GLU A 437 3.52 -42.86 5.54
C GLU A 437 3.93 -43.92 6.56
N LYS A 438 4.09 -45.16 6.08
CA LYS A 438 4.40 -46.31 6.94
C LYS A 438 5.71 -46.06 7.72
N GLY A 439 5.60 -45.99 9.05
CA GLY A 439 6.75 -45.79 9.93
C GLY A 439 7.12 -44.33 10.16
N VAL A 440 6.37 -43.35 9.63
CA VAL A 440 6.58 -41.91 9.89
C VAL A 440 5.41 -41.34 10.68
N SER A 441 5.68 -40.81 11.86
CA SER A 441 4.68 -40.30 12.79
C SER A 441 5.19 -39.12 13.60
N TRP A 442 4.31 -38.48 14.37
CA TRP A 442 4.73 -37.49 15.36
C TRP A 442 5.38 -38.19 16.56
N ALA A 443 6.60 -37.77 16.94
CA ALA A 443 7.38 -38.33 18.05
C ALA A 443 6.64 -38.20 19.38
N GLU A 444 6.75 -39.13 20.32
CA GLU A 444 6.20 -38.94 21.67
C GLU A 444 6.85 -37.74 22.39
N ILE A 445 6.07 -37.02 23.20
CA ILE A 445 6.50 -35.75 23.84
C ILE A 445 7.60 -36.01 24.90
N GLY A 446 7.55 -37.14 25.60
CA GLY A 446 8.57 -37.58 26.56
C GLY A 446 9.03 -36.46 27.51
N ASP A 447 10.36 -36.31 27.63
CA ASP A 447 11.05 -35.30 28.45
C ASP A 447 11.37 -34.00 27.69
N GLY A 448 10.75 -33.78 26.52
CA GLY A 448 11.01 -32.64 25.64
C GLY A 448 11.93 -33.00 24.48
N VAL A 449 12.45 -31.99 23.79
CA VAL A 449 13.41 -32.17 22.70
C VAL A 449 14.46 -31.06 22.74
N GLU A 450 15.72 -31.40 22.53
CA GLU A 450 16.76 -30.42 22.22
C GLU A 450 16.95 -30.41 20.70
N TYR A 451 16.69 -29.26 20.08
CA TYR A 451 16.91 -29.08 18.65
C TYR A 451 18.32 -28.58 18.39
N VAL A 452 19.00 -29.15 17.40
CA VAL A 452 20.38 -28.85 17.01
C VAL A 452 20.44 -28.44 15.54
N HIS A 453 21.27 -27.44 15.26
CA HIS A 453 21.60 -26.92 13.95
C HIS A 453 23.09 -27.13 13.67
N ILE A 454 23.41 -27.58 12.47
CA ILE A 454 24.80 -27.86 12.04
C ILE A 454 25.02 -27.09 10.75
N ALA A 455 26.02 -26.21 10.72
CA ALA A 455 26.37 -25.43 9.54
C ALA A 455 27.77 -25.78 9.04
N PHE A 456 27.92 -25.88 7.71
CA PHE A 456 29.18 -26.04 7.00
C PHE A 456 29.47 -24.78 6.17
N SER A 457 30.62 -24.73 5.49
CA SER A 457 30.95 -23.63 4.56
C SER A 457 30.00 -23.52 3.37
N ARG A 458 29.21 -24.56 3.10
CA ARG A 458 28.16 -24.60 2.08
C ARG A 458 27.00 -25.42 2.61
N HIS A 459 25.86 -25.38 1.93
CA HIS A 459 24.79 -26.31 2.23
C HIS A 459 25.23 -27.73 1.84
N GLU A 460 25.29 -28.63 2.82
CA GLU A 460 25.70 -30.02 2.62
C GLU A 460 24.52 -30.95 2.88
N LEU A 461 24.51 -32.07 2.19
CA LEU A 461 23.70 -33.22 2.58
C LEU A 461 24.55 -34.14 3.44
N ILE A 462 24.02 -34.53 4.60
CA ILE A 462 24.72 -35.35 5.60
C ILE A 462 23.94 -36.63 5.88
N PHE A 463 24.61 -37.59 6.52
CA PHE A 463 23.98 -38.83 6.95
C PHE A 463 23.57 -38.73 8.43
N SER A 464 22.26 -38.71 8.67
CA SER A 464 21.63 -38.70 10.00
C SER A 464 20.86 -40.00 10.22
N GLU A 465 21.29 -40.84 11.16
CA GLU A 465 20.75 -42.20 11.39
C GLU A 465 20.70 -43.05 10.10
N GLY A 466 21.69 -42.88 9.22
CA GLY A 466 21.76 -43.49 7.89
C GLY A 466 20.83 -42.88 6.82
N VAL A 467 20.05 -41.86 7.14
CA VAL A 467 19.23 -41.10 6.19
C VAL A 467 20.00 -39.89 5.66
N ILE A 468 19.88 -39.61 4.37
CA ILE A 468 20.40 -38.36 3.80
C ILE A 468 19.44 -37.21 4.11
N SER A 469 19.92 -36.23 4.86
CA SER A 469 19.18 -35.04 5.30
C SER A 469 20.00 -33.78 5.08
N GLU A 470 19.33 -32.63 5.16
CA GLU A 470 19.94 -31.33 4.90
C GLU A 470 20.71 -30.81 6.15
N SER A 471 21.90 -30.23 5.95
CA SER A 471 22.52 -29.37 6.96
C SER A 471 21.80 -28.02 7.03
N LEU A 472 22.20 -27.12 7.93
CA LEU A 472 21.66 -25.76 7.93
C LEU A 472 21.93 -25.11 6.57
N TYR A 473 20.86 -24.85 5.84
CA TYR A 473 20.88 -24.01 4.65
C TYR A 473 20.95 -22.54 5.10
N ALA A 474 22.16 -21.99 5.14
CA ALA A 474 22.45 -20.66 5.69
C ALA A 474 22.01 -19.51 4.75
N GLY A 475 20.72 -19.47 4.42
CA GLY A 475 20.05 -18.26 3.93
C GLY A 475 20.29 -17.06 4.84
N PRO A 476 20.29 -15.81 4.33
CA PRO A 476 20.24 -14.62 5.17
C PRO A 476 19.19 -14.69 6.30
N GLN A 477 18.09 -15.43 6.11
CA GLN A 477 17.08 -15.71 7.14
C GLN A 477 17.47 -16.78 8.17
N ALA A 478 18.21 -17.83 7.79
CA ALA A 478 18.67 -18.84 8.75
C ALA A 478 19.59 -18.25 9.82
N LEU A 479 20.32 -17.20 9.47
CA LEU A 479 21.16 -16.39 10.35
C LEU A 479 20.35 -15.55 11.35
N ARG A 480 19.22 -15.00 10.91
CA ARG A 480 18.35 -14.10 11.71
C ARG A 480 17.51 -14.84 12.75
N MET A 481 17.37 -16.16 12.62
CA MET A 481 16.59 -17.01 13.52
C MET A 481 17.43 -17.67 14.63
N LEU A 482 18.74 -17.45 14.60
CA LEU A 482 19.65 -17.75 15.69
C LEU A 482 19.49 -16.72 16.81
N LEU A 483 19.76 -17.12 18.05
CA LEU A 483 19.85 -16.15 19.16
C LEU A 483 20.89 -15.06 18.81
N PRO A 484 20.75 -13.82 19.29
CA PRO A 484 21.65 -12.72 18.92
C PRO A 484 23.14 -13.06 19.05
N GLU A 485 23.52 -13.78 20.11
CA GLU A 485 24.89 -14.23 20.33
C GLU A 485 25.33 -15.34 19.36
N GLN A 486 24.45 -16.29 19.05
CA GLN A 486 24.70 -17.34 18.06
C GLN A 486 24.85 -16.77 16.65
N ARG A 487 24.02 -15.77 16.29
CA ARG A 487 24.12 -15.05 15.02
C ARG A 487 25.43 -14.28 14.91
N LYS A 488 25.80 -13.56 15.97
CA LYS A 488 27.05 -12.78 16.03
C LYS A 488 28.27 -13.67 15.91
N GLU A 489 28.26 -14.83 16.57
CA GLU A 489 29.28 -15.86 16.44
C GLU A 489 29.33 -16.39 15.00
N LEU A 490 28.20 -16.77 14.41
CA LEU A 490 28.14 -17.31 13.05
C LEU A 490 28.67 -16.32 11.99
N LEU A 491 28.28 -15.05 12.07
CA LEU A 491 28.73 -14.00 11.16
C LEU A 491 30.20 -13.63 11.35
N SER A 492 30.78 -13.91 12.52
CA SER A 492 32.23 -13.77 12.72
C SER A 492 33.02 -14.89 12.04
N ILE A 493 32.41 -16.06 11.89
CA ILE A 493 33.00 -17.24 11.23
C ILE A 493 32.82 -17.15 9.71
N PHE A 494 31.69 -16.62 9.26
CA PHE A 494 31.34 -16.41 7.85
C PHE A 494 30.95 -14.97 7.56
N PRO A 495 31.92 -14.05 7.46
CA PRO A 495 31.65 -12.64 7.18
C PRO A 495 30.87 -12.44 5.86
N GLU A 496 31.15 -13.27 4.85
CA GLU A 496 30.51 -13.23 3.53
C GLU A 496 29.00 -13.48 3.60
N TRP A 497 28.49 -14.14 4.65
CA TRP A 497 27.06 -14.37 4.84
C TRP A 497 26.30 -13.12 5.29
N SER A 498 27.01 -12.03 5.60
CA SER A 498 26.43 -10.71 5.88
C SER A 498 26.37 -9.79 4.65
N GLU A 499 26.93 -10.22 3.51
CA GLU A 499 26.94 -9.42 2.28
C GLU A 499 25.54 -9.42 1.62
N PRO A 500 25.06 -8.27 1.10
CA PRO A 500 23.73 -8.15 0.51
C PRO A 500 23.48 -9.11 -0.67
N ASP A 501 24.52 -9.43 -1.43
CA ASP A 501 24.46 -10.24 -2.66
C ASP A 501 24.74 -11.74 -2.41
N PHE A 502 24.87 -12.17 -1.14
CA PHE A 502 25.13 -13.57 -0.83
C PHE A 502 23.89 -14.45 -1.08
N GLU A 503 23.94 -15.26 -2.13
CA GLU A 503 22.94 -16.29 -2.40
C GLU A 503 23.47 -17.68 -1.99
N PRO A 504 22.88 -18.31 -0.96
CA PRO A 504 23.25 -19.66 -0.60
C PRO A 504 22.75 -20.62 -1.69
N VAL A 505 23.59 -21.57 -2.08
CA VAL A 505 23.23 -22.58 -3.07
C VAL A 505 22.75 -23.83 -2.35
N ALA A 506 21.51 -24.26 -2.63
CA ALA A 506 20.99 -25.49 -2.05
C ALA A 506 21.68 -26.71 -2.67
N ALA A 507 22.02 -27.71 -1.85
CA ALA A 507 22.68 -28.92 -2.33
C ALA A 507 21.82 -29.68 -3.36
N ARG A 508 20.49 -29.64 -3.22
CA ARG A 508 19.52 -30.22 -4.16
C ARG A 508 18.25 -29.35 -4.25
N PRO A 509 17.43 -29.51 -5.32
CA PRO A 509 16.17 -28.78 -5.46
C PRO A 509 15.19 -29.03 -4.31
N ILE A 510 14.46 -27.96 -3.94
CA ILE A 510 13.43 -27.98 -2.89
C ILE A 510 12.08 -27.67 -3.56
N PRO A 511 11.24 -28.68 -3.84
CA PRO A 511 9.92 -28.46 -4.45
C PRO A 511 8.96 -27.70 -3.51
N LYS A 512 7.94 -27.04 -4.09
CA LYS A 512 6.91 -26.34 -3.31
C LYS A 512 6.02 -27.35 -2.57
N GLY A 513 5.35 -26.91 -1.49
CA GLY A 513 4.62 -27.81 -0.59
C GLY A 513 3.50 -28.66 -1.23
N ALA A 514 2.83 -28.15 -2.26
CA ALA A 514 1.84 -28.93 -3.01
C ALA A 514 2.49 -30.07 -3.80
N ASP A 515 3.60 -29.79 -4.48
CA ASP A 515 4.38 -30.74 -5.26
C ASP A 515 5.00 -31.82 -4.36
N GLN A 516 5.44 -31.44 -3.15
CA GLN A 516 5.99 -32.39 -2.17
C GLN A 516 4.98 -33.50 -1.81
N ARG A 517 3.71 -33.16 -1.57
CA ARG A 517 2.67 -34.17 -1.25
C ARG A 517 2.40 -35.10 -2.43
N GLU A 518 2.40 -34.57 -3.64
CA GLU A 518 2.23 -35.38 -4.86
C GLU A 518 3.42 -36.32 -5.07
N ILE A 519 4.65 -35.84 -4.83
CA ILE A 519 5.87 -36.65 -4.89
C ILE A 519 5.81 -37.78 -3.86
N VAL A 520 5.44 -37.48 -2.61
CA VAL A 520 5.32 -38.47 -1.53
C VAL A 520 4.27 -39.52 -1.89
N ALA A 521 3.05 -39.10 -2.25
CA ALA A 521 1.95 -40.01 -2.60
C ALA A 521 2.30 -40.97 -3.76
N ARG A 522 3.12 -40.52 -4.72
CA ARG A 522 3.60 -41.36 -5.83
C ARG A 522 4.67 -42.37 -5.41
N LEU A 523 5.50 -42.03 -4.42
CA LEU A 523 6.53 -42.92 -3.88
C LEU A 523 5.94 -44.03 -3.00
N SER A 524 4.86 -43.74 -2.25
CA SER A 524 4.12 -44.72 -1.44
C SER A 524 3.54 -45.87 -2.27
N VAL A 525 3.25 -45.62 -3.55
CA VAL A 525 2.75 -46.61 -4.53
C VAL A 525 3.87 -47.47 -5.12
N MET A 526 5.13 -47.04 -5.04
CA MET A 526 6.27 -47.68 -5.76
C MET A 526 7.29 -48.41 -4.88
N ASN A 527 7.02 -48.63 -3.58
CA ASN A 527 8.02 -48.97 -2.54
C ASN A 527 9.09 -47.86 -2.42
N MET A 528 9.28 -47.30 -1.22
CA MET A 528 10.41 -46.40 -0.95
C MET A 528 11.71 -47.19 -1.16
N LEU A 529 12.51 -46.80 -2.16
CA LEU A 529 13.71 -47.53 -2.61
C LEU A 529 14.99 -46.99 -1.97
N SER A 530 15.95 -47.90 -1.77
CA SER A 530 17.08 -47.77 -0.86
C SER A 530 18.15 -46.73 -1.24
N GLN A 531 18.64 -46.01 -0.22
CA GLN A 531 19.81 -45.12 -0.23
C GLN A 531 21.16 -45.89 -0.24
N GLU A 532 21.14 -47.22 -0.38
CA GLU A 532 22.26 -48.15 -0.10
C GLU A 532 23.53 -47.94 -0.94
N SER A 533 23.48 -47.27 -2.10
CA SER A 533 24.66 -47.20 -2.99
C SER A 533 25.71 -46.16 -2.62
N ARG A 534 25.53 -45.39 -1.53
CA ARG A 534 26.44 -44.28 -1.15
C ARG A 534 27.14 -44.44 0.20
N THR A 535 26.76 -45.42 1.00
CA THR A 535 27.48 -45.80 2.23
C THR A 535 28.48 -46.90 1.89
N ASP A 536 29.78 -46.58 1.87
CA ASP A 536 30.84 -47.57 1.63
C ASP A 536 30.89 -48.57 2.81
N PRO A 537 30.69 -49.88 2.57
CA PRO A 537 30.71 -50.89 3.63
C PRO A 537 32.10 -51.17 4.22
N SER A 538 33.17 -50.49 3.76
CA SER A 538 34.53 -50.69 4.29
C SER A 538 34.86 -49.93 5.60
N LEU A 539 33.87 -49.36 6.30
CA LEU A 539 34.09 -48.47 7.46
C LEU A 539 33.36 -48.90 8.75
N HIS A 540 32.97 -50.17 8.89
CA HIS A 540 32.49 -50.73 10.15
C HIS A 540 33.60 -51.30 11.04
#